data_AF-G5GP19-F1
#
_entry.id   AF-G5GP19-F1
#
_cell.length_a   1.000
_cell.length_b   1.000
_cell.length_c   1.000
_cell.angle_alpha   90.00
_cell.angle_beta   90.00
_cell.angle_gamma   90.00
#
_symmetry.space_group_name_H-M   'P 1'
#
loop_
_entity.id
_entity.type
_entity.pdbx_description
1 polymer ?
#
loop_
_entity_poly.entity_id
_entity_poly.type
_entity_poly.pdbx_seq_one_letter_code
_entity_poly.pdbx_strand_id
1 'polypeptide(L)' 'MVTDMLNAAALCHQTESAEGWNVMPPTKRPVAIGGMSRAALDCELAKGVDSLHDGNGMTPDEVDAALAREFGR' A
#
# COMPACT_ATOMS: atom_id res chain seq x y z
N MET A 1 -2.54 -8.92 -35.52
CA MET A 1 -3.14 -9.27 -34.22
C MET A 1 -2.04 -9.59 -33.20
N VAL A 2 -1.28 -8.59 -32.74
CA VAL A 2 -0.44 -8.68 -31.52
C VAL A 2 -0.29 -7.32 -30.80
N THR A 3 -1.00 -6.29 -31.25
CA THR A 3 -0.86 -4.92 -30.73
C THR A 3 -1.87 -4.55 -29.64
N ASP A 4 -2.76 -5.45 -29.24
CA ASP A 4 -3.86 -5.10 -28.32
C ASP A 4 -3.66 -5.54 -26.86
N MET A 5 -2.55 -6.21 -26.51
CA MET A 5 -2.25 -6.59 -25.11
C MET A 5 -1.27 -5.65 -24.39
N LEU A 6 -0.61 -4.73 -25.11
CA LEU A 6 0.29 -3.75 -24.47
C LEU A 6 -0.43 -2.49 -23.96
N ASN A 7 -1.72 -2.31 -24.27
CA ASN A 7 -2.46 -1.07 -24.00
C ASN A 7 -3.18 -1.04 -22.63
N ALA A 8 -3.15 -2.11 -21.84
CA ALA A 8 -3.79 -2.13 -20.52
C ALA A 8 -2.97 -1.44 -19.41
N ALA A 9 -1.66 -1.23 -19.62
CA ALA A 9 -0.80 -0.50 -18.68
C ALA A 9 -0.86 1.03 -18.89
N ALA A 10 -1.46 1.50 -19.98
CA ALA A 10 -1.52 2.92 -20.32
C ALA A 10 -2.72 3.66 -19.68
N LEU A 11 -3.63 2.95 -19.00
CA LEU A 11 -4.84 3.53 -18.43
C LEU A 11 -4.76 3.85 -16.93
N CYS A 12 -3.66 3.52 -16.23
CA CYS A 12 -3.51 3.83 -14.80
C CYS A 12 -3.09 5.28 -14.49
N HIS A 13 -2.98 6.16 -15.49
CA HIS A 13 -2.51 7.55 -15.29
C HIS A 13 -3.43 8.59 -15.90
N GLN A 14 -4.72 8.52 -15.58
CA GLN A 14 -5.59 9.65 -15.85
C GLN A 14 -6.59 9.86 -14.72
N THR A 15 -6.11 10.40 -13.60
CA THR A 15 -6.84 11.39 -12.81
C THR A 15 -5.82 12.28 -12.10
N GLU A 16 -5.74 13.50 -12.62
CA GLU A 16 -5.21 14.66 -11.93
C GLU A 16 -6.06 14.90 -10.67
N SER A 17 -5.44 14.91 -9.50
CA SER A 17 -5.79 15.78 -8.38
C SER A 17 -4.64 15.72 -7.40
N ALA A 18 -3.95 16.84 -7.30
CA ALA A 18 -2.85 17.09 -6.41
C ALA A 18 -3.29 16.95 -4.95
N GLU A 19 -2.28 16.81 -4.08
CA GLU A 19 -2.33 16.71 -2.62
C GLU A 19 -2.63 15.30 -2.07
N GLY A 20 -1.56 14.55 -1.74
CA GLY A 20 -1.66 13.57 -0.64
C GLY A 20 -0.96 12.21 -0.76
N TRP A 21 -0.33 11.83 -1.88
CA TRP A 21 0.37 10.53 -1.96
C TRP A 21 1.74 10.66 -2.63
N ASN A 22 2.71 11.26 -1.94
CA ASN A 22 4.13 11.06 -2.28
C ASN A 22 4.59 9.67 -1.81
N VAL A 23 3.95 8.61 -2.33
CA VAL A 23 4.41 7.24 -2.11
C VAL A 23 5.46 6.95 -3.16
N MET A 24 6.71 7.11 -2.74
CA MET A 24 7.84 6.64 -3.53
C MET A 24 7.58 5.17 -3.88
N PRO A 25 7.58 4.79 -5.17
CA PRO A 25 7.27 3.42 -5.55
C PRO A 25 8.27 2.48 -4.85
N PRO A 26 7.82 1.29 -4.42
CA PRO A 26 8.70 0.34 -3.79
C PRO A 26 9.91 0.11 -4.70
N THR A 27 11.11 0.38 -4.18
CA THR A 27 12.37 0.25 -4.95
C THR A 27 12.65 -1.19 -5.36
N LYS A 28 12.02 -2.15 -4.68
CA LYS A 28 12.04 -3.57 -5.02
C LYS A 28 10.83 -3.92 -5.88
N ARG A 29 11.10 -4.63 -6.97
CA ARG A 29 10.06 -5.20 -7.83
C ARG A 29 9.08 -6.03 -6.99
N PRO A 30 7.77 -5.82 -7.11
CA PRO A 30 6.77 -6.68 -6.48
C PRO A 30 6.97 -8.13 -6.95
N VAL A 31 7.12 -9.03 -5.99
CA VAL A 31 7.26 -10.47 -6.26
C VAL A 31 5.88 -11.11 -6.12
N ALA A 32 5.47 -11.89 -7.12
CA ALA A 32 4.23 -12.63 -7.05
C ALA A 32 4.29 -13.68 -5.94
N ILE A 33 3.26 -13.74 -5.09
CA ILE A 33 3.17 -14.69 -3.96
C ILE A 33 3.36 -16.14 -4.43
N GLY A 34 2.79 -16.51 -5.58
CA GLY A 34 2.89 -17.86 -6.13
C GLY A 34 4.31 -18.29 -6.54
N GLY A 35 5.27 -17.36 -6.65
CA GLY A 35 6.67 -17.66 -6.95
C GLY A 35 7.58 -17.72 -5.71
N MET A 36 7.03 -17.51 -4.51
CA MET A 36 7.82 -17.49 -3.27
C MET A 36 8.02 -18.90 -2.71
N SER A 37 9.23 -19.15 -2.19
CA SER A 37 9.45 -20.32 -1.33
C SER A 37 8.70 -20.15 -0.01
N ARG A 38 8.45 -21.25 0.69
CA ARG A 38 7.78 -21.20 1.99
C ARG A 38 8.50 -20.29 2.99
N ALA A 39 9.83 -20.38 3.05
CA ALA A 39 10.65 -19.53 3.92
C ALA A 39 10.56 -18.04 3.57
N ALA A 40 10.48 -17.70 2.27
CA ALA A 40 10.30 -16.31 1.84
C ALA A 40 8.91 -15.78 2.25
N LEU A 41 7.87 -16.60 2.10
CA LEU A 41 6.52 -16.25 2.54
C LEU A 41 6.45 -16.07 4.05
N ASP A 42 7.03 -16.99 4.83
CA ASP A 42 7.07 -16.90 6.30
C ASP A 42 7.83 -15.63 6.76
N CYS A 43 8.89 -15.23 6.03
CA CYS A 43 9.61 -13.99 6.31
C CYS A 43 8.77 -12.73 6.06
N GLU A 44 8.01 -12.68 4.96
CA GLU A 44 7.11 -11.54 4.70
C GLU A 44 5.95 -11.49 5.69
N LEU A 45 5.41 -12.64 6.10
CA LEU A 45 4.37 -12.72 7.13
C LEU A 45 4.87 -12.23 8.49
N ALA A 46 6.11 -12.58 8.87
CA ALA A 46 6.71 -12.13 10.12
C ALA A 46 6.75 -10.59 10.22
N LYS A 47 7.12 -9.89 9.14
CA LYS A 47 7.12 -8.42 9.11
C LYS A 47 5.75 -7.81 9.40
N GLY A 48 4.69 -8.43 8.88
CA GLY A 48 3.31 -8.00 9.13
C GLY A 48 2.93 -8.18 10.59
N VAL A 49 3.31 -9.30 11.21
CA VAL A 49 3.10 -9.57 12.64
C VAL A 49 3.87 -8.59 13.51
N ASP A 50 5.14 -8.34 13.17
CA ASP A 50 6.00 -7.38 13.88
C ASP A 50 5.38 -5.97 13.82
N SER A 51 4.86 -5.56 12.66
CA SER A 51 4.20 -4.25 12.48
C SER A 51 2.95 -4.08 13.35
N LEU A 52 2.23 -5.18 13.63
CA LEU A 52 1.09 -5.16 14.56
C LEU A 52 1.55 -5.06 16.02
N HIS A 53 2.70 -5.66 16.34
CA HIS A 53 3.27 -5.66 17.68
C HIS A 53 3.85 -4.30 18.08
N ASP A 54 4.30 -3.50 17.11
CA ASP A 54 4.81 -2.13 17.32
C ASP A 54 3.73 -1.16 17.83
N GLY A 55 2.47 -1.58 17.97
CA GLY A 55 1.49 -0.90 18.80
C GLY A 55 1.01 0.45 18.26
N ASN A 56 1.28 0.77 16.99
CA ASN A 56 0.78 1.95 16.29
C ASN A 56 -0.73 1.86 15.96
N GLY A 57 -1.50 1.22 16.83
CA GLY A 57 -2.96 1.26 16.78
C GLY A 57 -3.45 2.54 17.46
N MET A 58 -4.30 3.29 16.78
CA MET A 58 -5.09 4.34 17.42
C MET A 58 -6.41 3.74 17.91
N THR A 59 -6.82 4.12 19.11
CA THR A 59 -8.18 3.87 19.59
C THR A 59 -9.18 4.64 18.74
N PRO A 60 -10.47 4.22 18.71
CA PRO A 60 -11.50 4.96 17.98
C PRO A 60 -11.56 6.44 18.37
N ASP A 61 -11.45 6.75 19.67
CA ASP A 61 -11.48 8.13 20.17
C ASP A 61 -10.26 8.95 19.71
N GLU A 62 -9.07 8.33 19.62
CA GLU A 62 -7.86 8.99 19.10
C GLU A 62 -7.97 9.24 17.59
N VAL A 63 -8.58 8.33 16.84
CA VAL A 63 -8.88 8.52 15.41
C VAL A 63 -9.86 9.67 15.24
N ASP A 64 -10.95 9.70 16.01
CA ASP A 64 -11.95 10.76 15.95
C ASP A 64 -11.34 12.12 16.29
N ALA A 65 -10.50 12.20 17.32
CA ALA A 65 -9.80 13.42 17.69
C ALA A 65 -8.80 13.87 16.62
N ALA A 66 -8.05 12.94 16.01
CA ALA A 66 -7.12 13.24 14.93
C ALA A 66 -7.86 13.76 13.68
N LEU A 67 -8.96 13.13 13.31
CA LEU A 67 -9.78 13.53 12.16
C LEU A 67 -10.49 14.87 12.40
N ALA A 68 -11.04 15.09 13.59
CA ALA A 68 -11.66 16.38 13.95
C ALA A 68 -10.63 17.52 13.91
N ARG A 69 -9.40 17.26 14.36
CA ARG A 69 -8.29 18.24 14.28
C ARG A 69 -7.87 18.53 12.84
N GLU A 70 -7.81 17.52 11.99
CA GLU A 70 -7.33 17.64 10.61
C GLU A 70 -8.39 18.25 9.67
N PHE A 71 -9.66 17.89 9.86
CA PHE A 71 -10.73 18.28 8.94
C PHE A 71 -11.71 19.31 9.50
N GLY A 72 -11.64 19.65 10.79
CA GLY A 72 -12.25 20.83 11.40
C GLY A 72 -13.71 21.10 11.01
N ARG A 73 -14.51 20.05 10.82
CA ARG A 73 -15.91 20.12 10.39
C ARG A 73 -16.85 19.77 11.52
#